data_AF-A0A7C3IRT8-F1
#
_entry.id   AF-A0A7C3IRT8-F1
#
_cell.length_a   1.000
_cell.length_b   1.000
_cell.length_c   1.000
_cell.angle_alpha   90.00
_cell.angle_beta   90.00
_cell.angle_gamma   90.00
#
_symmetry.space_group_name_H-M   'P 1'
#
loop_
_entity.id
_entity.type
_entity.pdbx_description
1 polymer ?
#
loop_
_entity_poly.entity_id
_entity_poly.type
_entity_poly.pdbx_seq_one_letter_code
_entity_poly.pdbx_strand_id
1 'polypeptide(L)'
;MTFSQWLVSGTLLFLPSWWLSFREEPNRAAARLLSEGKADAAVQELGQALADDPDSRLLAYNLGNAHYRVQQYEAAARAYERVQRDAPADTLAAHAAYNLGNALFRLAEASKSDRPQEALTKYAEAMVAYRRALAIDPSDSDAKFNYELAERRLEELRKRLEQQTKQEPSPTPDEPQGNEQQPKSQSDQAQAEHTPAPQSKESESASSAPDEPSQHDQASAAPESHTEGDTPGSGGDAQAGTEPEEPTASEEATAGESEPVASGTGEPSDRREA
;
A
#
# COMPACT_ATOMS: atom_id res chain seq x y z
N MET A 1 -68.53 9.36 47.04
CA MET A 1 -67.82 8.12 47.44
C MET A 1 -68.40 7.03 46.55
N THR A 2 -67.70 6.39 45.61
CA THR A 2 -66.34 5.81 45.67
C THR A 2 -65.71 5.75 44.28
N PHE A 3 -64.42 6.10 44.21
CA PHE A 3 -63.51 5.88 43.07
C PHE A 3 -63.03 4.42 43.09
N SER A 4 -63.00 3.73 41.95
CA SER A 4 -62.19 2.51 41.79
C SER A 4 -61.44 2.57 40.46
N GLN A 5 -60.17 2.92 40.57
CA GLN A 5 -59.12 2.69 39.58
C GLN A 5 -58.90 1.18 39.43
N TRP A 6 -58.82 0.69 38.21
CA TRP A 6 -58.18 -0.59 37.90
C TRP A 6 -56.81 -0.28 37.28
N LEU A 7 -55.76 -0.80 37.94
CA LEU A 7 -54.37 -0.76 37.48
C LEU A 7 -54.24 -1.47 36.13
N VAL A 8 -53.71 -0.77 35.14
CA VAL A 8 -53.15 -1.38 33.93
C VAL A 8 -51.76 -1.90 34.32
N SER A 9 -51.65 -3.21 34.54
CA SER A 9 -50.35 -3.86 34.79
C SER A 9 -49.62 -4.02 33.45
N GLY A 10 -48.83 -3.02 33.07
CA GLY A 10 -47.99 -3.06 31.88
C GLY A 10 -46.67 -3.77 32.18
N THR A 11 -46.54 -5.02 31.75
CA THR A 11 -45.26 -5.72 31.68
C THR A 11 -44.38 -5.03 30.63
N LEU A 12 -43.36 -4.28 31.07
CA LEU A 12 -42.26 -3.86 30.19
C LEU A 12 -41.53 -5.13 29.74
N LEU A 13 -41.74 -5.56 28.50
CA LEU A 13 -40.87 -6.53 27.85
C LEU A 13 -39.54 -5.83 27.57
N PHE A 14 -38.55 -6.06 28.44
CA PHE A 14 -37.14 -5.89 28.09
C PHE A 14 -36.86 -6.87 26.95
N LEU A 15 -36.97 -6.42 25.70
CA LEU A 15 -36.41 -7.18 24.59
C LEU A 15 -34.90 -7.20 24.82
N PRO A 16 -34.28 -8.36 25.09
CA PRO A 16 -32.84 -8.43 25.25
C PRO A 16 -32.20 -7.92 23.95
N SER A 17 -31.14 -7.11 24.06
CA SER A 17 -30.37 -6.57 22.93
C SER A 17 -29.80 -7.63 21.97
N TRP A 18 -30.10 -8.90 22.20
CA TRP A 18 -29.77 -10.05 21.35
C TRP A 18 -30.81 -10.31 20.24
N TRP A 19 -31.99 -9.67 20.27
CA TRP A 19 -33.01 -9.82 19.22
C TRP A 19 -32.75 -8.95 17.97
N LEU A 20 -31.80 -8.00 18.04
CA LEU A 20 -31.45 -7.11 16.91
C LEU A 20 -30.25 -7.61 16.06
N SER A 21 -29.70 -8.78 16.35
CA SER A 21 -28.43 -9.25 15.75
C SER A 21 -28.58 -10.09 14.47
N PHE A 22 -29.71 -10.03 13.75
CA PHE A 22 -29.79 -10.56 12.39
C PHE A 22 -29.25 -9.57 11.34
N ARG A 23 -28.19 -8.83 11.68
CA ARG A 23 -27.40 -8.07 10.69
C ARG A 23 -26.36 -9.05 10.14
N GLU A 24 -26.32 -9.20 8.82
CA GLU A 24 -25.29 -10.02 8.17
C GLU A 24 -23.90 -9.53 8.63
N GLU A 25 -23.04 -10.47 9.04
CA GLU A 25 -21.65 -10.16 9.43
C GLU A 25 -21.00 -9.30 8.33
N PRO A 26 -20.43 -8.12 8.65
CA PRO A 26 -19.97 -7.17 7.62
C PRO A 26 -18.98 -7.78 6.63
N ASN A 27 -18.17 -8.74 7.09
CA ASN A 27 -17.26 -9.49 6.24
C ASN A 27 -17.97 -10.41 5.23
N ARG A 28 -19.07 -11.06 5.62
CA ARG A 28 -19.87 -11.90 4.72
C ARG A 28 -20.60 -11.05 3.68
N ALA A 29 -21.21 -9.96 4.13
CA ALA A 29 -21.86 -8.98 3.25
C ALA A 29 -20.84 -8.41 2.25
N ALA A 30 -19.65 -8.02 2.72
CA ALA A 30 -18.59 -7.52 1.86
C ALA A 30 -18.09 -8.56 0.86
N ALA A 31 -17.84 -9.81 1.28
CA ALA A 31 -17.42 -10.88 0.39
C ALA A 31 -18.44 -11.12 -0.73
N ARG A 32 -19.74 -11.10 -0.39
CA ARG A 32 -20.83 -11.17 -1.36
C ARG A 32 -20.86 -9.97 -2.31
N LEU A 33 -20.76 -8.75 -1.80
CA LEU A 33 -20.71 -7.55 -2.63
C LEU A 33 -19.52 -7.58 -3.58
N LEU A 34 -18.38 -8.10 -3.12
CA LEU A 34 -17.21 -8.27 -3.97
C LEU A 34 -17.47 -9.34 -5.06
N SER A 35 -18.04 -10.50 -4.74
CA SER A 35 -18.33 -11.53 -5.75
C SER A 35 -19.38 -11.06 -6.78
N GLU A 36 -20.35 -10.23 -6.37
CA GLU A 36 -21.34 -9.60 -7.26
C GLU A 36 -20.78 -8.43 -8.10
N GLY A 37 -19.49 -8.09 -7.95
CA GLY A 37 -18.86 -6.98 -8.67
C GLY A 37 -19.20 -5.59 -8.14
N LYS A 38 -19.94 -5.49 -7.03
CA LYS A 38 -20.36 -4.25 -6.37
C LYS A 38 -19.29 -3.75 -5.40
N ALA A 39 -18.08 -3.52 -5.92
CA ALA A 39 -16.92 -3.19 -5.10
C ALA A 39 -17.06 -1.85 -4.36
N ASP A 40 -17.69 -0.83 -4.95
CA ASP A 40 -17.95 0.46 -4.27
C ASP A 40 -18.87 0.31 -3.05
N ALA A 41 -19.91 -0.52 -3.16
CA ALA A 41 -20.79 -0.82 -2.03
C ALA A 41 -20.04 -1.56 -0.93
N ALA A 42 -19.15 -2.50 -1.28
CA ALA A 42 -18.30 -3.18 -0.31
C ALA A 42 -17.38 -2.20 0.44
N VAL A 43 -16.81 -1.20 -0.24
CA VAL A 43 -16.01 -0.15 0.41
C VAL A 43 -16.83 0.62 1.44
N GLN A 44 -18.07 1.00 1.12
CA GLN A 44 -18.94 1.75 2.05
C GLN A 44 -19.31 0.91 3.28
N GLU A 45 -19.77 -0.33 3.09
CA GLU A 45 -20.17 -1.21 4.19
C GLU A 45 -18.98 -1.54 5.10
N LEU A 46 -17.81 -1.88 4.53
CA LEU A 46 -16.60 -2.15 5.30
C LEU A 46 -16.07 -0.90 6.00
N GLY A 47 -16.20 0.27 5.38
CA GLY A 47 -15.82 1.54 6.00
C GLY A 47 -16.66 1.86 7.23
N GLN A 48 -17.98 1.61 7.17
CA GLN A 48 -18.88 1.76 8.32
C GLN A 48 -18.56 0.74 9.41
N ALA A 49 -18.42 -0.54 9.04
CA ALA A 49 -18.09 -1.59 10.01
C ALA A 49 -16.75 -1.34 10.70
N LEU A 50 -15.73 -0.84 9.99
CA LEU A 50 -14.44 -0.49 10.58
C LEU A 50 -14.52 0.79 11.44
N ALA A 51 -15.50 1.66 11.23
CA ALA A 51 -15.75 2.78 12.13
C ALA A 51 -16.34 2.30 13.48
N ASP A 52 -17.17 1.25 13.44
CA ASP A 52 -17.77 0.62 14.62
C ASP A 52 -16.76 -0.28 15.36
N ASP A 53 -15.85 -0.95 14.64
CA ASP A 53 -14.76 -1.78 15.19
C ASP A 53 -13.39 -1.42 14.56
N PRO A 54 -12.73 -0.34 15.04
CA PRO A 54 -11.50 0.20 14.45
C PRO A 54 -10.29 -0.73 14.49
N ASP A 55 -10.28 -1.70 15.41
CA ASP A 55 -9.15 -2.60 15.66
C ASP A 55 -9.29 -3.92 14.88
N SER A 56 -10.39 -4.09 14.14
CA SER A 56 -10.64 -5.30 13.36
C SER A 56 -9.69 -5.43 12.17
N ARG A 57 -8.66 -6.27 12.34
CA ARG A 57 -7.70 -6.64 11.30
C ARG A 57 -8.38 -7.24 10.06
N LEU A 58 -9.44 -8.03 10.26
CA LEU A 58 -10.15 -8.67 9.16
C LEU A 58 -10.97 -7.66 8.34
N LEU A 59 -11.65 -6.72 9.00
CA LEU A 59 -12.35 -5.63 8.30
C LEU A 59 -11.36 -4.75 7.54
N ALA A 60 -10.22 -4.41 8.14
CA ALA A 60 -9.17 -3.65 7.47
C ALA A 60 -8.62 -4.37 6.23
N TYR A 61 -8.35 -5.68 6.34
CA TYR A 61 -7.92 -6.50 5.21
C TYR A 61 -8.94 -6.51 4.06
N ASN A 62 -10.21 -6.76 4.39
CA ASN A 62 -11.28 -6.79 3.39
C ASN A 62 -11.55 -5.42 2.78
N LEU A 63 -11.40 -4.34 3.54
CA LEU A 63 -11.48 -2.97 3.03
C LEU A 63 -10.35 -2.70 2.04
N GLY A 64 -9.15 -3.19 2.33
CA GLY A 64 -8.02 -3.17 1.39
C GLY A 64 -8.36 -3.88 0.07
N ASN A 65 -8.94 -5.08 0.14
CA ASN A 65 -9.37 -5.84 -1.05
C ASN A 65 -10.43 -5.09 -1.86
N ALA A 66 -11.41 -4.48 -1.18
CA ALA A 66 -12.44 -3.68 -1.82
C ALA A 66 -11.85 -2.46 -2.54
N HIS A 67 -10.98 -1.69 -1.88
CA HIS A 67 -10.27 -0.57 -2.47
C HIS A 67 -9.40 -0.98 -3.66
N TYR A 68 -8.70 -2.12 -3.56
CA TYR A 68 -7.87 -2.62 -4.66
C TYR A 68 -8.71 -2.93 -5.90
N ARG A 69 -9.91 -3.50 -5.74
CA ARG A 69 -10.83 -3.81 -6.85
C ARG A 69 -11.39 -2.56 -7.54
N VAL A 70 -11.61 -1.48 -6.79
CA VAL A 70 -11.97 -0.16 -7.37
C VAL A 70 -10.75 0.67 -7.77
N GLN A 71 -9.56 0.06 -7.83
CA GLN A 71 -8.29 0.68 -8.24
C GLN A 71 -7.84 1.88 -7.38
N GLN A 72 -8.36 1.99 -6.16
CA GLN A 72 -7.93 2.99 -5.17
C GLN A 72 -6.72 2.46 -4.41
N TYR A 73 -5.60 2.31 -5.10
CA TYR A 73 -4.42 1.58 -4.60
C TYR A 73 -3.79 2.22 -3.36
N GLU A 74 -3.79 3.54 -3.22
CA GLU A 74 -3.32 4.20 -2.00
C GLU A 74 -4.20 3.90 -0.79
N ALA A 75 -5.52 3.84 -0.98
CA ALA A 75 -6.45 3.47 0.08
C ALA A 75 -6.29 1.99 0.45
N ALA A 76 -6.10 1.13 -0.56
CA ALA A 76 -5.82 -0.28 -0.35
C ALA A 76 -4.55 -0.49 0.48
N ALA A 77 -3.45 0.17 0.09
CA ALA A 77 -2.17 0.09 0.81
C ALA A 77 -2.33 0.46 2.29
N ARG A 78 -2.97 1.60 2.60
CA ARG A 78 -3.22 2.04 3.98
C ARG A 78 -4.06 1.04 4.78
N ALA A 79 -5.05 0.41 4.15
CA ALA A 79 -5.89 -0.58 4.82
C ALA A 79 -5.09 -1.86 5.14
N TYR A 80 -4.25 -2.33 4.21
CA TYR A 80 -3.38 -3.48 4.45
C TYR A 80 -2.29 -3.21 5.50
N GLU A 81 -1.75 -1.99 5.57
CA GLU A 81 -0.79 -1.60 6.61
C GLU A 81 -1.39 -1.70 8.02
N ARG A 82 -2.69 -1.39 8.17
CA ARG A 82 -3.38 -1.52 9.47
C ARG A 82 -3.42 -2.96 9.96
N VAL A 83 -3.47 -3.95 9.06
CA VAL A 83 -3.46 -5.39 9.42
C VAL A 83 -2.15 -5.79 10.09
N GLN A 84 -1.05 -5.11 9.75
CA GLN A 84 0.31 -5.41 10.20
C GLN A 84 0.73 -4.64 11.46
N ARG A 85 -0.02 -3.61 11.88
CA ARG A 85 0.34 -2.79 13.05
C ARG A 85 0.12 -3.61 14.34
N ASP A 86 1.21 -3.84 15.07
CA ASP A 86 1.24 -4.51 16.39
C ASP A 86 0.59 -5.90 16.41
N ALA A 87 0.61 -6.59 15.27
CA ALA A 87 -0.09 -7.85 15.06
C ALA A 87 0.84 -9.08 15.07
N PRO A 88 0.33 -10.25 15.48
CA PRO A 88 1.06 -11.51 15.33
C PRO A 88 1.34 -11.81 13.85
N ALA A 89 2.50 -12.43 13.61
CA ALA A 89 2.85 -12.98 12.30
C ALA A 89 2.00 -14.22 12.01
N ASP A 90 0.84 -14.01 11.40
CA ASP A 90 -0.14 -15.03 11.03
C ASP A 90 -0.47 -14.99 9.53
N THR A 91 -1.29 -15.95 9.08
CA THR A 91 -1.71 -16.07 7.68
C THR A 91 -2.41 -14.79 7.16
N LEU A 92 -3.19 -14.11 8.00
CA LEU A 92 -3.85 -12.86 7.62
C LEU A 92 -2.81 -11.75 7.38
N ALA A 93 -1.79 -11.65 8.23
CA ALA A 93 -0.67 -10.72 8.04
C ALA A 93 0.15 -11.05 6.77
N ALA A 94 0.36 -12.34 6.46
CA ALA A 94 1.02 -12.76 5.21
C ALA A 94 0.25 -12.29 3.98
N HIS A 95 -1.06 -12.57 3.91
CA HIS A 95 -1.93 -12.15 2.81
C HIS A 95 -2.01 -10.62 2.69
N ALA A 96 -2.11 -9.91 3.81
CA ALA A 96 -2.12 -8.44 3.82
C ALA A 96 -0.79 -7.86 3.32
N ALA A 97 0.35 -8.45 3.70
CA ALA A 97 1.66 -8.03 3.20
C ALA A 97 1.82 -8.28 1.70
N TYR A 98 1.35 -9.44 1.21
CA TYR A 98 1.31 -9.73 -0.22
C TYR A 98 0.46 -8.71 -0.99
N ASN A 99 -0.76 -8.44 -0.52
CA ASN A 99 -1.65 -7.50 -1.19
C ASN A 99 -1.21 -6.04 -1.05
N LEU A 100 -0.53 -5.67 0.03
CA LEU A 100 0.17 -4.38 0.15
C LEU A 100 1.23 -4.25 -0.95
N GLY A 101 2.03 -5.29 -1.16
CA GLY A 101 3.01 -5.34 -2.26
C GLY A 101 2.34 -5.13 -3.62
N ASN A 102 1.21 -5.80 -3.87
CA ASN A 102 0.45 -5.64 -5.11
C ASN A 102 -0.06 -4.20 -5.29
N ALA A 103 -0.64 -3.58 -4.26
CA ALA A 103 -1.11 -2.20 -4.32
C ALA A 103 0.04 -1.21 -4.61
N LEU A 104 1.16 -1.35 -3.92
CA LEU A 104 2.36 -0.53 -4.12
C LEU A 104 2.95 -0.71 -5.52
N PHE A 105 2.97 -1.94 -6.03
CA PHE A 105 3.40 -2.22 -7.40
C PHE A 105 2.51 -1.50 -8.42
N ARG A 106 1.19 -1.51 -8.25
CA ARG A 106 0.26 -0.77 -9.13
C ARG A 106 0.49 0.74 -9.08
N LEU A 107 0.79 1.29 -7.90
CA LEU A 107 1.15 2.70 -7.75
C LEU A 107 2.46 3.05 -8.46
N ALA A 108 3.44 2.16 -8.41
CA ALA A 108 4.69 2.31 -9.14
C ALA A 108 4.45 2.30 -10.66
N GLU A 109 3.69 1.33 -11.16
CA GLU A 109 3.34 1.23 -12.58
C GLU A 109 2.59 2.46 -13.10
N ALA A 110 1.70 3.04 -12.30
CA ALA A 110 0.94 4.25 -12.65
C ALA A 110 1.81 5.52 -12.66
N SER A 111 2.86 5.59 -11.83
CA SER A 111 3.70 6.78 -11.67
C SER A 111 5.01 6.73 -12.47
N LYS A 112 5.41 5.58 -13.02
CA LYS A 112 6.74 5.38 -13.65
C LYS A 112 7.08 6.31 -14.81
N SER A 113 6.07 6.86 -15.49
CA SER A 113 6.28 7.79 -16.62
C SER A 113 6.40 9.23 -16.13
N ASP A 114 5.48 9.68 -15.27
CA ASP A 114 5.37 11.09 -14.87
C ASP A 114 6.20 11.44 -13.64
N ARG A 115 6.37 10.47 -12.72
CA ARG A 115 7.06 10.62 -11.42
C ARG A 115 7.96 9.41 -11.18
N PRO A 116 9.02 9.23 -11.99
CA PRO A 116 9.80 7.99 -11.97
C PRO A 116 10.56 7.77 -10.65
N GLN A 117 10.95 8.81 -9.93
CA GLN A 117 11.52 8.68 -8.58
C GLN A 117 10.51 8.13 -7.57
N GLU A 118 9.24 8.56 -7.65
CA GLU A 118 8.18 8.00 -6.81
C GLU A 118 7.95 6.52 -7.15
N ALA A 119 7.93 6.18 -8.44
CA ALA A 119 7.78 4.79 -8.87
C ALA A 119 8.91 3.90 -8.35
N LEU A 120 10.17 4.37 -8.37
CA LEU A 120 11.30 3.65 -7.77
C LEU A 120 11.09 3.37 -6.28
N THR A 121 10.62 4.37 -5.53
CA THR A 121 10.29 4.20 -4.11
C THR A 121 9.17 3.17 -3.93
N LYS A 122 8.09 3.27 -4.71
CA LYS A 122 6.95 2.34 -4.62
C LYS A 122 7.29 0.90 -5.01
N TYR A 123 8.15 0.68 -6.01
CA TYR A 123 8.65 -0.67 -6.29
C TYR A 123 9.49 -1.22 -5.13
N ALA A 124 10.35 -0.40 -4.51
CA ALA A 124 11.15 -0.83 -3.37
C ALA A 124 10.28 -1.17 -2.15
N GLU A 125 9.25 -0.36 -1.87
CA GLU A 125 8.25 -0.64 -0.83
C GLU A 125 7.48 -1.93 -1.13
N ALA A 126 7.08 -2.15 -2.40
CA ALA A 126 6.43 -3.39 -2.82
C ALA A 126 7.31 -4.61 -2.55
N MET A 127 8.61 -4.55 -2.88
CA MET A 127 9.58 -5.60 -2.57
C MET A 127 9.67 -5.88 -1.06
N VAL A 128 9.68 -4.83 -0.21
CA VAL A 128 9.66 -4.99 1.25
C VAL A 128 8.41 -5.74 1.71
N ALA A 129 7.25 -5.37 1.17
CA ALA A 129 5.97 -6.01 1.52
C ALA A 129 5.91 -7.49 1.09
N TYR A 130 6.36 -7.83 -0.12
CA TYR A 130 6.46 -9.23 -0.55
C TYR A 130 7.44 -10.03 0.31
N ARG A 131 8.60 -9.46 0.68
CA ARG A 131 9.53 -10.14 1.61
C ARG A 131 8.89 -10.39 2.98
N ARG A 132 8.03 -9.50 3.47
CA ARG A 132 7.30 -9.74 4.72
C ARG A 132 6.32 -10.89 4.56
N ALA A 133 5.59 -10.98 3.45
CA ALA A 133 4.73 -12.12 3.16
C ALA A 133 5.54 -13.43 3.16
N LEU A 134 6.66 -13.46 2.43
CA LEU A 134 7.56 -14.62 2.34
C LEU A 134 8.25 -14.99 3.66
N ALA A 135 8.41 -14.03 4.58
CA ALA A 135 8.95 -14.31 5.91
C ALA A 135 7.95 -15.08 6.79
N ILE A 136 6.65 -14.95 6.51
CA ILE A 136 5.56 -15.63 7.23
C ILE A 136 5.18 -16.93 6.52
N ASP A 137 5.02 -16.88 5.19
CA ASP A 137 4.79 -18.04 4.32
C ASP A 137 5.88 -18.13 3.23
N PRO A 138 6.97 -18.86 3.49
CA PRO A 138 8.04 -19.05 2.51
C PRO A 138 7.63 -19.86 1.27
N SER A 139 6.46 -20.51 1.27
CA SER A 139 5.97 -21.33 0.17
C SER A 139 5.11 -20.58 -0.84
N ASP A 140 4.77 -19.31 -0.56
CA ASP A 140 4.00 -18.44 -1.45
C ASP A 140 4.78 -18.13 -2.75
N SER A 141 4.48 -18.90 -3.80
CA SER A 141 5.10 -18.72 -5.12
C SER A 141 4.73 -17.41 -5.78
N ASP A 142 3.53 -16.88 -5.52
CA ASP A 142 3.05 -15.65 -6.10
C ASP A 142 3.78 -14.45 -5.50
N ALA A 143 3.98 -14.44 -4.18
CA ALA A 143 4.80 -13.43 -3.51
C ALA A 143 6.24 -13.44 -4.01
N LYS A 144 6.83 -14.63 -4.22
CA LYS A 144 8.18 -14.76 -4.79
C LYS A 144 8.24 -14.21 -6.22
N PHE A 145 7.31 -14.61 -7.08
CA PHE A 145 7.25 -14.12 -8.46
C PHE A 145 7.07 -12.59 -8.51
N ASN A 146 6.18 -12.04 -7.69
CA ASN A 146 5.91 -10.62 -7.65
C ASN A 146 7.07 -9.81 -7.06
N TYR A 147 7.81 -10.36 -6.09
CA TYR A 147 9.07 -9.78 -5.62
C TYR A 147 10.08 -9.62 -6.77
N GLU A 148 10.32 -10.71 -7.52
CA GLU A 148 11.27 -10.69 -8.64
C GLU A 148 10.79 -9.75 -9.76
N LEU A 149 9.47 -9.67 -9.99
CA LEU A 149 8.91 -8.73 -10.95
C LEU A 149 9.13 -7.27 -10.52
N ALA A 150 8.89 -6.94 -9.26
CA ALA A 150 9.13 -5.61 -8.72
C ALA A 150 10.61 -5.21 -8.82
N GLU A 151 11.52 -6.13 -8.51
CA GLU A 151 12.97 -5.93 -8.65
C GLU A 151 13.37 -5.62 -10.09
N ARG A 152 12.91 -6.44 -11.05
CA ARG A 152 13.17 -6.22 -12.48
C ARG A 152 12.66 -4.86 -12.97
N ARG A 153 11.45 -4.46 -12.56
CA ARG A 153 10.86 -3.16 -12.95
C ARG A 153 11.63 -1.98 -12.38
N LEU A 154 12.06 -2.09 -11.12
CA LEU A 154 12.88 -1.10 -10.46
C LEU A 154 14.23 -0.93 -11.18
N GLU A 155 14.91 -2.03 -11.52
CA GLU A 155 16.18 -1.98 -12.24
C GLU A 155 16.03 -1.39 -13.66
N GLU A 156 14.99 -1.82 -14.39
CA GLU A 156 14.68 -1.30 -15.73
C GLU A 156 14.49 0.22 -15.69
N LEU A 157 13.72 0.72 -14.72
CA LEU A 157 13.46 2.15 -14.56
C LEU A 157 14.72 2.93 -14.18
N ARG A 158 15.55 2.40 -13.26
CA ARG A 158 16.85 3.01 -12.92
C ARG A 158 17.74 3.15 -14.13
N LYS A 159 17.91 2.08 -14.90
CA LYS A 159 18.75 2.06 -16.10
C LYS A 159 18.27 3.07 -17.14
N ARG A 160 16.95 3.18 -17.33
CA ARG A 160 16.35 4.17 -18.24
C ARG A 160 16.69 5.61 -17.82
N LEU A 161 16.56 5.92 -16.53
CA LEU A 161 16.89 7.25 -16.00
C LEU A 161 18.37 7.57 -16.16
N GLU A 162 19.26 6.61 -15.85
CA GLU A 162 20.71 6.81 -16.05
C GLU A 162 21.07 7.06 -17.52
N GLN A 163 20.41 6.38 -18.45
CA GLN A 163 20.61 6.59 -19.89
C GLN A 163 20.15 7.97 -20.33
N GLN A 164 19.01 8.45 -19.80
CA GLN A 164 18.51 9.81 -20.07
C GLN A 164 19.49 10.87 -19.55
N THR A 165 20.01 10.72 -18.33
CA THR A 165 20.99 11.65 -17.75
C THR A 165 22.30 11.70 -18.54
N LYS A 166 22.73 10.58 -19.14
CA LYS A 166 23.95 10.52 -19.98
C LYS A 166 23.77 11.12 -21.38
N GLN A 167 22.53 11.27 -21.85
CA GLN A 167 22.20 11.80 -23.17
C GLN A 167 21.86 13.29 -23.14
N GLU A 168 21.64 13.89 -21.97
CA GLU A 168 21.57 15.35 -21.85
C GLU A 168 22.97 15.95 -22.11
N PRO A 169 23.12 16.87 -23.08
CA PRO A 169 24.37 17.58 -23.27
C PRO A 169 24.66 18.37 -21.99
N SER A 170 25.84 18.14 -21.39
CA SER A 170 26.34 19.03 -20.34
C SER A 170 26.24 20.48 -20.81
N PRO A 171 25.74 21.42 -20.00
CA PRO A 171 25.85 22.83 -20.33
C PRO A 171 27.34 23.12 -20.49
N THR A 172 27.76 23.45 -21.71
CA THR A 172 29.10 23.98 -21.97
C THR A 172 29.30 25.15 -21.02
N PRO A 173 30.38 25.17 -20.21
CA PRO A 173 30.76 26.40 -19.54
C PRO A 173 30.96 27.45 -20.64
N ASP A 174 30.14 28.49 -20.64
CA ASP A 174 30.38 29.67 -21.46
C ASP A 174 31.80 30.16 -21.15
N GLU A 175 32.74 29.90 -22.06
CA GLU A 175 33.99 30.66 -22.07
C GLU A 175 33.61 32.11 -22.34
N PRO A 176 33.96 33.06 -21.46
CA PRO A 176 33.80 34.46 -21.80
C PRO A 176 34.78 34.79 -22.92
N GLN A 177 34.30 34.91 -24.16
CA GLN A 177 35.02 35.58 -25.23
C GLN A 177 35.10 37.08 -24.92
N GLY A 178 36.01 37.43 -24.01
CA GLY A 178 36.44 38.80 -23.72
C GLY A 178 37.63 39.16 -24.61
N ASN A 179 37.32 39.89 -25.68
CA ASN A 179 38.23 40.46 -26.65
C ASN A 179 39.23 41.44 -26.00
N GLU A 180 40.47 41.02 -25.71
CA GLU A 180 41.53 41.95 -25.32
C GLU A 180 42.32 42.42 -26.54
N GLN A 181 41.91 43.57 -27.05
CA GLN A 181 42.70 44.40 -27.96
C GLN A 181 43.94 44.91 -27.22
N GLN A 182 45.09 44.56 -27.75
CA GLN A 182 46.40 45.09 -27.39
C GLN A 182 46.50 46.58 -27.75
N PRO A 183 47.07 47.44 -26.87
CA PRO A 183 47.85 48.57 -27.34
C PRO A 183 49.32 48.42 -26.94
N LYS A 184 50.20 48.50 -27.94
CA LYS A 184 51.61 48.77 -27.73
C LYS A 184 51.80 50.21 -27.25
N SER A 185 52.56 50.42 -26.18
CA SER A 185 53.50 51.54 -26.04
C SER A 185 54.52 51.29 -24.93
N GLN A 186 55.77 51.12 -25.37
CA GLN A 186 57.07 51.43 -24.77
C GLN A 186 57.25 51.65 -23.24
N SER A 187 58.10 50.76 -22.69
CA SER A 187 59.30 51.01 -21.85
C SER A 187 59.33 52.18 -20.87
N ASP A 188 59.50 51.85 -19.58
CA ASP A 188 60.63 52.36 -18.79
C ASP A 188 61.00 51.41 -17.64
N GLN A 189 62.28 51.47 -17.29
CA GLN A 189 63.06 50.56 -16.47
C GLN A 189 63.24 51.14 -15.05
N ALA A 190 62.94 50.39 -13.98
CA ALA A 190 63.50 50.64 -12.63
C ALA A 190 63.32 49.45 -11.67
N GLN A 191 64.40 48.69 -11.56
CA GLN A 191 65.08 48.07 -10.39
C GLN A 191 64.47 48.09 -8.96
N ALA A 192 64.78 46.99 -8.24
CA ALA A 192 64.92 46.79 -6.78
C ALA A 192 63.60 46.62 -5.97
N GLU A 193 63.46 45.78 -4.93
CA GLU A 193 64.30 44.83 -4.18
C GLU A 193 63.38 44.09 -3.16
N HIS A 194 63.81 42.91 -2.70
CA HIS A 194 63.59 42.28 -1.38
C HIS A 194 62.18 41.95 -0.79
N THR A 195 61.97 40.62 -0.67
CA THR A 195 61.45 39.77 0.46
C THR A 195 61.11 40.39 1.84
N PRO A 196 60.46 39.66 2.80
CA PRO A 196 59.69 38.39 2.75
C PRO A 196 58.36 38.41 3.59
N ALA A 197 57.66 37.27 3.62
CA ALA A 197 56.61 36.91 4.59
C ALA A 197 57.11 36.91 6.06
N PRO A 198 56.18 36.81 7.04
CA PRO A 198 56.18 35.59 7.85
C PRO A 198 54.81 35.04 8.26
N GLN A 199 54.86 33.76 8.65
CA GLN A 199 53.81 32.86 9.18
C GLN A 199 53.34 33.21 10.61
N SER A 200 52.15 32.73 10.99
CA SER A 200 51.82 31.96 12.24
C SER A 200 50.28 31.77 12.30
N LYS A 201 49.72 30.55 12.29
CA LYS A 201 49.61 29.48 13.32
C LYS A 201 48.49 29.70 14.36
N GLU A 202 47.67 28.64 14.52
CA GLU A 202 46.85 28.24 15.70
C GLU A 202 45.63 29.13 16.06
N SER A 203 44.51 28.63 16.61
CA SER A 203 44.23 27.38 17.32
C SER A 203 42.75 27.00 17.25
N GLU A 204 42.51 25.73 17.58
CA GLU A 204 41.24 25.08 17.90
C GLU A 204 40.41 25.83 18.97
N SER A 205 39.09 25.62 18.97
CA SER A 205 38.40 25.20 20.20
C SER A 205 37.00 24.62 19.93
N ALA A 206 36.70 23.58 20.69
CA ALA A 206 35.50 22.78 20.69
C ALA A 206 34.35 23.38 21.53
N SER A 207 33.17 22.76 21.38
CA SER A 207 32.22 22.37 22.44
C SER A 207 30.80 22.94 22.31
N SER A 208 29.84 22.02 22.22
CA SER A 208 28.72 21.81 23.17
C SER A 208 27.39 21.52 22.46
N ALA A 209 26.82 20.36 22.78
CA ALA A 209 25.40 19.99 22.68
C ALA A 209 24.98 19.54 24.11
N PRO A 210 23.72 19.12 24.39
CA PRO A 210 22.40 19.44 23.83
C PRO A 210 21.39 19.86 24.95
N ASP A 211 20.15 20.23 24.59
CA ASP A 211 19.03 20.39 25.55
C ASP A 211 17.76 19.62 25.10
N GLU A 212 17.06 19.10 26.11
CA GLU A 212 15.96 18.11 26.11
C GLU A 212 14.53 18.69 25.79
N PRO A 213 13.49 17.83 25.68
CA PRO A 213 12.16 18.17 25.15
C PRO A 213 11.11 18.49 26.23
N SER A 214 10.00 19.12 25.81
CA SER A 214 8.83 19.44 26.65
C SER A 214 7.61 18.57 26.34
N GLN A 215 6.99 18.01 27.38
CA GLN A 215 5.69 17.35 27.40
C GLN A 215 4.55 18.37 27.64
N HIS A 216 3.35 18.07 27.15
CA HIS A 216 2.12 18.71 27.65
C HIS A 216 0.94 17.73 27.59
N ASP A 217 0.41 17.38 28.76
CA ASP A 217 -0.90 16.77 28.99
C ASP A 217 -2.00 17.85 28.95
N GLN A 218 -3.21 17.49 28.52
CA GLN A 218 -4.44 17.73 29.31
C GLN A 218 -5.70 17.13 28.68
N ALA A 219 -6.48 16.48 29.55
CA ALA A 219 -7.82 15.94 29.33
C ALA A 219 -8.92 16.97 29.63
N SER A 220 -10.15 16.77 29.12
CA SER A 220 -11.41 16.83 29.91
C SER A 220 -12.70 16.73 29.07
N ALA A 221 -13.56 15.80 29.50
CA ALA A 221 -15.01 15.91 29.75
C ALA A 221 -16.09 15.99 28.62
N ALA A 222 -17.05 15.06 28.73
CA ALA A 222 -18.42 15.08 28.18
C ALA A 222 -19.42 15.70 29.19
N PRO A 223 -20.69 15.94 28.78
CA PRO A 223 -21.82 15.26 29.44
C PRO A 223 -23.01 14.86 28.54
N GLU A 224 -23.89 14.03 29.12
CA GLU A 224 -25.20 13.47 28.69
C GLU A 224 -26.28 14.55 28.40
N SER A 225 -27.52 14.37 27.92
CA SER A 225 -28.53 13.30 27.75
C SER A 225 -29.67 13.88 26.87
N HIS A 226 -30.63 13.09 26.33
CA HIS A 226 -32.08 13.36 26.27
C HIS A 226 -32.85 12.32 25.41
N THR A 227 -34.07 12.03 25.83
CA THR A 227 -34.98 10.91 25.51
C THR A 227 -36.18 11.31 24.64
N GLU A 228 -36.74 10.37 23.86
CA GLU A 228 -38.16 10.15 23.43
C GLU A 228 -38.14 9.20 22.20
N GLY A 229 -38.92 8.13 21.98
CA GLY A 229 -40.10 7.53 22.60
C GLY A 229 -41.21 7.31 21.56
N ASP A 230 -41.27 6.18 20.83
CA ASP A 230 -42.52 5.61 20.24
C ASP A 230 -42.32 4.22 19.57
N THR A 231 -43.25 3.28 19.82
CA THR A 231 -43.44 1.91 19.25
C THR A 231 -44.96 1.63 19.19
N PRO A 232 -45.55 0.69 18.37
CA PRO A 232 -45.27 -0.77 18.46
C PRO A 232 -45.60 -1.74 17.28
N GLY A 233 -45.10 -2.98 17.44
CA GLY A 233 -45.71 -4.26 17.00
C GLY A 233 -45.03 -5.01 15.85
N SER A 234 -44.85 -6.34 15.78
CA SER A 234 -45.17 -7.50 16.64
C SER A 234 -44.62 -8.79 15.98
N GLY A 235 -44.13 -9.78 16.77
CA GLY A 235 -44.35 -11.23 16.52
C GLY A 235 -43.24 -12.10 15.89
N GLY A 236 -42.89 -13.22 16.56
CA GLY A 236 -42.57 -14.49 15.89
C GLY A 236 -41.34 -15.27 16.40
N ASP A 237 -41.59 -16.34 17.16
CA ASP A 237 -40.65 -17.41 17.55
C ASP A 237 -39.98 -18.16 16.37
N ALA A 238 -38.74 -18.64 16.53
CA ALA A 238 -38.32 -20.05 16.32
C ALA A 238 -36.79 -20.27 16.21
N GLN A 239 -36.24 -20.92 17.23
CA GLN A 239 -35.38 -22.12 17.22
C GLN A 239 -34.80 -22.62 15.87
N ALA A 240 -33.46 -22.76 15.80
CA ALA A 240 -32.72 -23.99 15.48
C ALA A 240 -31.35 -23.68 14.83
N GLY A 241 -30.30 -24.28 15.38
CA GLY A 241 -28.95 -24.21 14.84
C GLY A 241 -28.76 -25.09 13.62
N THR A 242 -27.82 -24.69 12.78
CA THR A 242 -27.12 -25.53 11.81
C THR A 242 -25.75 -24.89 11.55
N GLU A 243 -24.69 -25.64 11.80
CA GLU A 243 -23.34 -25.39 11.29
C GLU A 243 -23.37 -25.20 9.76
N PRO A 244 -22.51 -24.35 9.18
CA PRO A 244 -22.17 -24.47 7.78
C PRO A 244 -20.89 -25.29 7.62
N GLU A 245 -21.04 -26.43 6.96
CA GLU A 245 -19.95 -27.22 6.37
C GLU A 245 -19.17 -26.40 5.32
N GLU A 246 -17.88 -26.70 5.21
CA GLU A 246 -16.98 -26.20 4.18
C GLU A 246 -17.41 -26.65 2.77
N PRO A 247 -17.24 -25.81 1.73
CA PRO A 247 -17.19 -26.31 0.36
C PRO A 247 -15.73 -26.66 0.00
N THR A 248 -15.41 -27.95 0.02
CA THR A 248 -14.36 -28.53 -0.81
C THR A 248 -15.00 -28.97 -2.14
N ALA A 249 -14.55 -28.42 -3.26
CA ALA A 249 -14.66 -29.05 -4.58
C ALA A 249 -13.88 -28.22 -5.62
N SER A 250 -12.63 -28.59 -5.78
CA SER A 250 -11.92 -28.54 -7.05
C SER A 250 -12.56 -29.55 -8.01
N GLU A 251 -13.10 -29.09 -9.14
CA GLU A 251 -13.37 -29.96 -10.30
C GLU A 251 -12.47 -29.56 -11.47
N GLU A 252 -11.71 -30.56 -11.89
CA GLU A 252 -11.01 -30.67 -13.16
C GLU A 252 -11.96 -30.49 -14.35
N ALA A 253 -11.44 -29.86 -15.41
CA ALA A 253 -11.83 -30.18 -16.76
C ALA A 253 -10.56 -30.58 -17.53
N THR A 254 -10.30 -31.88 -17.59
CA THR A 254 -9.40 -32.52 -18.55
C THR A 254 -10.25 -33.10 -19.68
N ALA A 255 -9.94 -32.76 -20.94
CA ALA A 255 -10.24 -33.56 -22.11
C ALA A 255 -9.52 -32.97 -23.34
N GLY A 256 -8.50 -33.68 -23.84
CA GLY A 256 -7.81 -33.31 -25.06
C GLY A 256 -6.58 -34.16 -25.39
N GLU A 257 -6.69 -35.49 -25.35
CA GLU A 257 -5.76 -36.41 -26.06
C GLU A 257 -6.39 -36.80 -27.41
N SER A 258 -5.67 -36.67 -28.52
CA SER A 258 -5.03 -37.75 -29.30
C SER A 258 -4.73 -37.15 -30.70
N GLU A 259 -3.68 -37.41 -31.48
CA GLU A 259 -2.61 -38.42 -31.57
C GLU A 259 -1.49 -37.85 -32.51
N PRO A 260 -0.34 -38.53 -32.66
CA PRO A 260 0.88 -37.96 -33.23
C PRO A 260 1.36 -38.58 -34.57
N VAL A 261 2.36 -37.91 -35.16
CA VAL A 261 3.41 -38.33 -36.15
C VAL A 261 3.02 -39.05 -37.46
N ALA A 262 3.36 -38.43 -38.58
CA ALA A 262 3.74 -39.14 -39.81
C ALA A 262 5.17 -38.72 -40.22
N SER A 263 6.02 -39.73 -40.35
CA SER A 263 7.39 -39.70 -40.83
C SER A 263 7.46 -39.44 -42.34
N GLY A 264 8.40 -38.60 -42.77
CA GLY A 264 8.72 -38.36 -44.17
C GLY A 264 10.22 -38.20 -44.35
N THR A 265 10.87 -39.29 -44.73
CA THR A 265 12.26 -39.38 -45.21
C THR A 265 12.38 -38.78 -46.62
N GLY A 266 13.45 -38.02 -46.91
CA GLY A 266 13.79 -37.65 -48.28
C GLY A 266 14.86 -36.55 -48.43
N GLU A 267 16.12 -36.99 -48.43
CA GLU A 267 17.34 -36.49 -49.11
C GLU A 267 17.77 -34.99 -49.20
N PRO A 268 19.10 -34.73 -49.17
CA PRO A 268 19.73 -33.44 -49.44
C PRO A 268 20.32 -33.32 -50.87
N SER A 269 20.18 -32.15 -51.49
CA SER A 269 20.88 -31.66 -52.70
C SER A 269 20.69 -30.13 -52.69
N ASP A 270 21.62 -29.20 -52.95
CA ASP A 270 22.96 -29.13 -53.51
C ASP A 270 23.63 -27.89 -52.85
N ARG A 271 24.88 -27.95 -52.38
CA ARG A 271 26.12 -27.53 -53.06
C ARG A 271 26.11 -26.15 -53.77
N ARG A 272 26.91 -25.24 -53.19
CA ARG A 272 27.79 -24.20 -53.77
C ARG A 272 27.69 -23.92 -55.28
N GLU A 273 27.60 -22.65 -55.67
CA GLU A 273 28.72 -21.82 -56.20
C GLU A 273 28.19 -20.47 -56.74
N ALA A 274 29.11 -19.48 -56.76
CA ALA A 274 29.02 -18.07 -57.19
C ALA A 274 28.49 -17.05 -56.17
#